data_AF-A0A3D2GPM7-F1
#
_entry.id   AF-A0A3D2GPM7-F1
#
_cell.length_a   1.000
_cell.length_b   1.000
_cell.length_c   1.000
_cell.angle_alpha   90.00
_cell.angle_beta   90.00
_cell.angle_gamma   90.00
#
_symmetry.space_group_name_H-M   'P 1'
#
loop_
_entity.id
_entity.type
_entity.pdbx_description
1 polymer ?
#
loop_
_entity_poly.entity_id
_entity_poly.type
_entity_poly.pdbx_seq_one_letter_code
_entity_poly.pdbx_strand_id
1 'polypeptide(L)' 'VPMWMFPMALATGNSFVLKPSERDPSVAIRLAELLKEAGLPDGVFNVVNGDKEAV' A
#
# COMPACT_ATOMS: atom_id res chain seq x y z
N VAL A 1 -5.21 10.52 -0.66
CA VAL A 1 -5.14 9.77 0.62
C VAL A 1 -5.34 8.28 0.32
N PRO A 2 -4.30 7.43 0.37
CA PRO A 2 -4.39 6.03 -0.07
C PRO A 2 -5.36 5.16 0.76
N MET A 3 -5.71 5.59 1.98
CA MET A 3 -6.65 4.90 2.87
C MET A 3 -8.11 4.83 2.38
N TRP A 4 -8.43 5.38 1.20
CA TRP A 4 -9.75 5.20 0.60
C TRP A 4 -9.89 3.86 -0.13
N MET A 5 -8.77 3.22 -0.49
CA MET A 5 -8.78 2.04 -1.35
C MET A 5 -8.38 0.77 -0.58
N PHE A 6 -7.15 0.75 -0.06
CA PHE A 6 -6.59 -0.48 0.48
C PHE A 6 -7.32 -1.02 1.73
N PRO A 7 -7.82 -0.22 2.70
CA PRO A 7 -8.45 -0.82 3.88
C PRO A 7 -9.68 -1.65 3.55
N MET A 8 -10.52 -1.16 2.63
CA MET A 8 -11.69 -1.91 2.16
C MET A 8 -11.31 -3.12 1.32
N ALA A 9 -10.29 -3.01 0.47
CA ALA A 9 -9.79 -4.15 -0.30
C ALA A 9 -9.27 -5.26 0.62
N LEU A 10 -8.47 -4.91 1.64
CA LEU A 10 -7.95 -5.84 2.64
C LEU A 10 -9.08 -6.46 3.46
N ALA A 11 -10.04 -5.65 3.93
CA ALA A 11 -11.18 -6.14 4.73
C ALA A 11 -12.09 -7.11 3.96
N THR A 12 -12.15 -6.98 2.63
CA THR A 12 -12.90 -7.88 1.75
C THR A 12 -12.08 -9.09 1.28
N GLY A 13 -10.87 -9.29 1.83
CA GLY A 13 -10.04 -10.47 1.58
C GLY A 13 -9.16 -10.39 0.33
N ASN A 14 -8.96 -9.19 -0.25
CA ASN A 14 -8.07 -9.00 -1.39
C ASN A 14 -6.66 -8.65 -0.92
N SER A 15 -5.66 -9.07 -1.71
CA SER A 15 -4.33 -8.46 -1.67
C SER A 15 -4.32 -7.16 -2.46
N PHE A 16 -3.45 -6.22 -2.11
CA PHE A 16 -3.40 -4.88 -2.70
C PHE A 16 -1.97 -4.47 -3.07
N VAL A 17 -1.82 -3.87 -4.25
CA VAL A 17 -0.58 -3.23 -4.70
C VAL A 17 -0.84 -1.73 -4.84
N LEU A 18 -0.17 -0.93 -4.02
CA LEU A 18 -0.27 0.52 -4.04
C LEU A 18 0.91 1.13 -4.79
N LYS A 19 0.63 1.88 -5.87
CA LYS A 19 1.60 2.78 -6.49
C LYS A 19 1.35 4.23 -6.04
N PRO A 20 2.05 4.74 -5.01
CA PRO A 20 1.83 6.08 -4.52
C PRO A 20 2.45 7.14 -5.45
N SER A 21 2.09 8.39 -5.26
CA SER A 21 2.74 9.53 -5.91
C SER A 21 4.25 9.50 -5.65
N GLU A 22 5.03 9.67 -6.72
CA GLU A 22 6.49 9.73 -6.68
C GLU A 22 7.02 11.01 -5.99
N ARG A 23 6.16 12.01 -5.81
CA ARG A 23 6.53 13.30 -5.20
C ARG A 23 6.57 13.24 -3.67
N ASP A 24 5.76 12.37 -3.08
CA ASP A 24 5.53 12.28 -1.63
C ASP A 24 5.25 10.82 -1.18
N PRO A 25 6.15 9.86 -1.47
CA PRO A 25 5.91 8.43 -1.25
C PRO A 25 5.99 7.99 0.22
N SER A 26 6.62 8.80 1.09
CA SER A 26 7.02 8.40 2.45
C SER A 26 5.85 7.90 3.31
N VAL A 27 4.66 8.49 3.15
CA VAL A 27 3.46 8.07 3.90
C VAL A 27 3.01 6.66 3.50
N ALA A 28 3.06 6.32 2.22
CA ALA A 28 2.66 4.99 1.76
C ALA A 28 3.62 3.90 2.26
N ILE A 29 4.92 4.19 2.27
CA ILE A 29 5.95 3.30 2.82
C ILE A 29 5.71 3.11 4.33
N ARG A 30 5.49 4.19 5.08
CA ARG A 30 5.23 4.10 6.52
C ARG A 30 3.96 3.30 6.83
N LEU A 31 2.92 3.42 6.01
CA LEU A 31 1.70 2.61 6.16
C LEU A 31 1.97 1.12 5.93
N ALA A 32 2.83 0.75 4.97
CA ALA A 32 3.21 -0.65 4.74
C ALA A 32 3.91 -1.26 5.96
N GLU A 33 4.84 -0.51 6.56
CA GLU A 33 5.52 -0.91 7.80
C GLU A 33 4.52 -1.11 8.94
N LEU A 34 3.62 -0.15 9.15
CA LEU A 34 2.61 -0.22 10.21
C LEU A 34 1.64 -1.38 10.01
N LEU A 35 1.26 -1.72 8.77
CA LEU A 35 0.42 -2.88 8.48
C LEU A 35 1.14 -4.19 8.82
N LYS A 36 2.45 -4.28 8.51
CA LYS A 36 3.27 -5.42 8.91
C LYS A 36 3.37 -5.52 10.44
N GLU A 37 3.59 -4.41 11.14
CA GLU A 37 3.58 -4.34 12.61
C GLU A 37 2.21 -4.76 13.20
N ALA A 38 1.10 -4.41 12.53
CA ALA A 38 -0.25 -4.79 12.91
C ALA A 38 -0.58 -6.27 12.67
N GLY A 39 0.35 -7.05 12.08
CA GLY A 39 0.18 -8.48 11.82
C GLY A 39 -0.49 -8.81 10.49
N LEU A 40 -0.53 -7.87 9.54
CA LEU A 40 -0.95 -8.18 8.18
C LEU A 40 0.04 -9.19 7.57
N PRO A 41 -0.42 -10.30 6.98
CA PRO A 41 0.47 -11.29 6.39
C PRO A 41 1.35 -10.69 5.28
N ASP A 42 2.60 -11.15 5.20
CA ASP A 42 3.55 -10.70 4.19
C ASP A 42 2.99 -10.89 2.76
N GLY A 43 3.14 -9.87 1.91
CA GLY A 43 2.68 -9.89 0.52
C GLY A 43 1.20 -9.55 0.31
N VAL A 44 0.39 -9.39 1.37
CA VAL A 44 -1.02 -8.96 1.25
C VAL A 44 -1.14 -7.47 0.92
N PHE A 45 -0.22 -6.64 1.40
CA PHE A 45 -0.11 -5.24 1.00
C PHE A 45 1.29 -4.96 0.49
N ASN A 46 1.38 -4.47 -0.74
CA ASN A 46 2.65 -4.16 -1.42
C ASN A 46 2.66 -2.70 -1.85
N VAL A 47 3.83 -2.07 -1.78
CA VAL A 47 4.04 -0.71 -2.29
C VAL A 47 5.07 -0.77 -3.41
N VAL A 48 4.70 -0.28 -4.59
CA VAL A 48 5.59 -0.18 -5.75
C VAL A 48 5.74 1.31 -6.08
N ASN A 49 6.93 1.86 -5.86
CA ASN A 49 7.23 3.23 -6.26
C ASN A 49 7.64 3.26 -7.73
N GLY A 50 7.26 4.32 -8.43
CA GLY A 50 7.67 4.57 -9.80
C GLY A 50 6.86 5.71 -10.41
N ASP A 51 7.13 6.04 -11.66
CA ASP A 51 6.43 7.09 -12.40
C ASP A 51 5.29 6.49 -13.23
N LYS A 52 5.11 6.94 -14.48
CA LYS A 52 4.08 6.41 -15.40
C LYS A 52 4.37 4.97 -15.87
N GLU A 53 5.63 4.54 -15.91
CA GLU A 53 5.96 3.17 -16.37
C GLU A 53 5.62 2.10 -15.34
N ALA A 54 5.48 2.48 -14.07
CA ALA A 54 5.16 1.60 -12.96
C ALA A 54 3.65 1.51 -12.65
N VAL A 55 2.79 2.03 -13.53
CA VAL A 55 1.32 2.11 -13.36
C VAL A 55 0.61 1.01 -14.12
#